data_AF-A0A450TNA4-F1
#
_entry.id   AF-A0A450TNA4-F1
#
_cell.length_a   1.000
_cell.length_b   1.000
_cell.length_c   1.000
_cell.angle_alpha   90.00
_cell.angle_beta   90.00
_cell.angle_gamma   90.00
#
_symmetry.space_group_name_H-M   'P 1'
#
loop_
_entity.id
_entity.type
_entity.pdbx_description
1 polymer ?
#
loop_
_entity_poly.entity_id
_entity_poly.type
_entity_poly.pdbx_seq_one_letter_code
_entity_poly.pdbx_strand_id
1 'polypeptide(L)'
;MSVLKNLGNDMVVTAARQAITLEWWEEHRTRYEIFLSELVLEEIGSGDSSAAQKRLRIVENIPILETTGNAVGLSKLLIAEKAIPETSTEDALHIAIAAVQGMDFLLTWGFYNFVCNFLLFHRFQPVME
;
A
#
# COMPACT_ATOMS: atom_id res chain seq x y z
N MET A 1 13.84 19.04 27.77
CA MET A 1 12.68 18.23 28.18
C MET A 1 11.48 18.48 27.24
N SER A 2 11.56 18.11 25.95
CA SER A 2 10.39 18.17 25.05
C SER A 2 10.16 16.91 24.21
N VAL A 3 10.98 15.86 24.37
CA VAL A 3 10.89 14.63 23.57
C VAL A 3 9.84 13.64 24.11
N LEU A 4 9.38 13.80 25.36
CA LEU A 4 8.52 12.82 26.02
C LEU A 4 7.00 13.05 25.85
N LYS A 5 6.56 14.15 25.22
CA LYS A 5 5.12 14.46 25.09
C LYS A 5 4.43 13.92 23.83
N ASN A 6 5.17 13.45 22.81
CA ASN A 6 4.57 12.95 21.55
C ASN A 6 4.55 11.42 21.40
N LEU A 7 5.40 10.69 22.13
CA LEU A 7 5.50 9.22 22.01
C LEU A 7 4.18 8.49 22.34
N GLY A 8 3.41 9.00 23.30
CA GLY A 8 2.14 8.38 23.71
C GLY A 8 1.06 8.44 22.63
N ASN A 9 0.99 9.55 21.87
CA ASN A 9 0.01 9.68 20.79
C ASN A 9 0.42 8.87 19.56
N ASP A 10 1.71 8.84 19.22
CA ASP A 10 2.19 8.10 18.05
C ASP A 10 2.00 6.59 18.20
N MET A 11 2.20 6.05 19.42
CA MET A 11 1.93 4.63 19.71
C MET A 11 0.44 4.29 19.62
N VAL A 12 -0.44 5.16 20.13
CA VAL A 12 -1.90 4.95 20.07
C VAL A 12 -2.40 5.02 18.62
N VAL A 13 -1.92 5.99 17.84
CA VAL A 13 -2.25 6.11 16.42
C VAL A 13 -1.73 4.89 15.64
N THR A 14 -0.51 4.46 15.92
CA THR A 14 0.08 3.27 15.27
C THR A 14 -0.71 2.01 15.60
N ALA A 15 -1.07 1.79 16.86
CA ALA A 15 -1.88 0.65 17.27
C ALA A 15 -3.28 0.68 16.64
N ALA A 16 -3.92 1.85 16.54
CA ALA A 16 -5.20 2.01 15.87
C ALA A 16 -5.11 1.66 14.37
N ARG A 17 -4.07 2.13 13.67
CA ARG A 17 -3.84 1.78 12.25
C ARG A 17 -3.63 0.28 12.06
N GLN A 18 -2.90 -0.36 12.97
CA GLN A 18 -2.72 -1.81 12.94
C GLN A 18 -4.05 -2.55 13.14
N ALA A 19 -4.89 -2.10 14.08
CA ALA A 19 -6.20 -2.69 14.32
C ALA A 19 -7.12 -2.57 13.09
N ILE A 20 -7.22 -1.38 12.50
CA ILE A 20 -8.05 -1.15 11.30
C ILE A 20 -7.51 -1.95 10.10
N THR A 21 -6.19 -2.06 9.96
CA THR A 21 -5.58 -2.89 8.91
C THR A 21 -6.01 -4.35 9.08
N LEU A 22 -5.91 -4.89 10.29
CA LEU A 22 -6.31 -6.27 10.59
C LEU A 22 -7.80 -6.49 10.32
N GLU A 23 -8.66 -5.58 10.78
CA GLU A 23 -10.11 -5.62 10.52
C GLU A 23 -10.41 -5.65 9.02
N TRP A 24 -9.77 -4.79 8.22
CA TRP A 24 -9.95 -4.80 6.77
C TRP A 24 -9.52 -6.14 6.14
N TRP A 25 -8.40 -6.70 6.59
CA TRP A 25 -7.92 -8.01 6.13
C TRP A 25 -8.87 -9.15 6.49
N GLU A 26 -9.47 -9.12 7.67
CA GLU A 26 -10.37 -10.17 8.14
C GLU A 26 -11.77 -10.05 7.54
N GLU A 27 -12.31 -8.84 7.46
CA GLU A 27 -13.72 -8.61 7.15
C GLU A 27 -13.99 -8.18 5.70
N HIS A 28 -13.00 -7.61 5.00
CA HIS A 28 -13.26 -6.91 3.74
C HIS A 28 -12.47 -7.44 2.56
N ARG A 29 -11.33 -8.13 2.78
CA ARG A 29 -10.45 -8.62 1.71
C ARG A 29 -11.18 -9.46 0.66
N THR A 30 -12.19 -10.23 1.05
CA THR A 30 -12.89 -11.18 0.18
C THR A 30 -13.81 -10.50 -0.83
N ARG A 31 -14.08 -9.20 -0.66
CA ARG A 31 -14.90 -8.39 -1.58
C ARG A 31 -14.07 -7.77 -2.71
N TYR A 32 -12.76 -7.96 -2.70
CA TYR A 32 -11.83 -7.35 -3.64
C TYR A 32 -10.91 -8.40 -4.24
N GLU A 33 -10.49 -8.17 -5.48
CA GLU A 33 -9.34 -8.85 -6.04
C GLU A 33 -8.10 -8.02 -5.69
N ILE A 34 -7.22 -8.60 -4.88
CA ILE A 34 -6.08 -7.87 -4.31
C ILE A 34 -4.86 -8.15 -5.18
N PHE A 35 -4.12 -7.09 -5.45
CA PHE A 35 -2.85 -7.12 -6.15
C PHE A 35 -1.80 -6.38 -5.33
N LEU A 36 -0.54 -6.74 -5.55
CA LEU A 36 0.60 -6.10 -4.92
C LEU A 36 1.64 -5.72 -5.95
N SER A 37 2.44 -4.68 -5.70
CA SER A 37 3.66 -4.44 -6.47
C SER A 37 4.86 -5.04 -5.74
N GLU A 38 5.96 -5.23 -6.46
CA GLU A 38 7.24 -5.63 -5.86
C GLU A 38 7.70 -4.64 -4.78
N LEU A 39 7.41 -3.33 -4.96
CA LEU A 39 7.69 -2.30 -3.96
C LEU A 39 7.01 -2.61 -2.61
N VAL A 40 5.77 -3.10 -2.63
CA VAL A 40 5.07 -3.45 -1.39
C VAL A 40 5.76 -4.63 -0.69
N LEU A 41 6.28 -5.59 -1.44
CA LEU A 41 7.02 -6.72 -0.85
C LEU A 41 8.30 -6.25 -0.15
N GLU A 42 9.02 -5.30 -0.75
CA GLU A 42 10.21 -4.68 -0.15
C GLU A 42 9.87 -3.89 1.13
N GLU A 43 8.79 -3.12 1.10
CA GLU A 43 8.30 -2.34 2.24
C GLU A 43 7.89 -3.23 3.41
N ILE A 44 7.06 -4.25 3.16
CA ILE A 44 6.58 -5.14 4.23
C ILE A 44 7.66 -6.10 4.71
N GLY A 45 8.66 -6.40 3.88
CA GLY A 45 9.83 -7.21 4.23
C GLY A 45 10.83 -6.48 5.13
N SER A 46 10.72 -5.16 5.25
CA SER A 46 11.62 -4.32 6.03
C SER A 46 11.25 -4.24 7.52
N GLY A 47 12.21 -3.85 8.36
CA GLY A 47 12.02 -3.66 9.80
C GLY A 47 12.24 -4.92 10.64
N ASP A 48 11.43 -5.10 11.69
CA ASP A 48 11.51 -6.27 12.58
C ASP A 48 11.25 -7.57 11.80
N SER A 49 12.16 -8.53 11.93
CA SER A 49 12.17 -9.75 11.11
C SER A 49 10.97 -10.66 11.40
N SER A 50 10.53 -10.73 12.66
CA SER A 50 9.37 -11.53 13.06
C SER A 50 8.08 -10.92 12.50
N ALA A 51 7.95 -9.60 12.60
CA ALA A 51 6.81 -8.88 12.04
C ALA A 51 6.79 -8.93 10.50
N ALA A 52 7.95 -8.77 9.85
CA ALA A 52 8.09 -8.87 8.40
C ALA A 52 7.67 -10.25 7.88
N GLN A 53 8.14 -11.32 8.53
CA GLN A 53 7.78 -12.68 8.14
C GLN A 53 6.28 -12.94 8.26
N LYS A 54 5.61 -12.40 9.29
CA LYS A 54 4.15 -12.47 9.42
C LYS A 54 3.44 -11.76 8.26
N ARG A 55 3.88 -10.54 7.90
CA ARG A 55 3.30 -9.79 6.78
C ARG A 55 3.49 -10.50 5.45
N LEU A 56 4.70 -10.97 5.17
CA LEU A 56 5.01 -11.70 3.94
C LEU A 56 4.17 -12.98 3.79
N ARG A 57 3.94 -13.70 4.90
CA ARG A 57 3.10 -14.91 4.89
C ARG A 57 1.62 -14.62 4.58
N ILE A 58 1.10 -13.48 5.00
CA ILE A 58 -0.29 -13.08 4.70
C ILE A 58 -0.47 -12.87 3.19
N VAL A 59 0.56 -12.35 2.52
CA VAL A 59 0.47 -11.94 1.11
C VAL A 59 1.07 -12.94 0.12
N GLU A 60 1.56 -14.08 0.58
CA GLU A 60 2.30 -15.07 -0.22
C GLU A 60 1.54 -15.56 -1.47
N ASN A 61 0.21 -15.59 -1.43
CA ASN A 61 -0.64 -16.06 -2.53
C ASN A 61 -1.30 -14.93 -3.33
N ILE A 62 -0.87 -13.68 -3.13
CA ILE A 62 -1.44 -12.52 -3.80
C ILE A 62 -0.68 -12.26 -5.10
N PRO A 63 -1.36 -12.08 -6.25
CA PRO A 63 -0.71 -11.77 -7.51
C PRO A 63 0.11 -10.47 -7.44
N ILE A 64 1.31 -10.51 -8.04
CA ILE A 64 2.21 -9.38 -8.11
C ILE A 64 2.08 -8.69 -9.48
N LEU A 65 1.93 -7.37 -9.46
CA LEU A 65 1.96 -6.48 -10.62
C LEU A 65 3.41 -6.14 -10.94
N GLU A 66 3.75 -6.33 -12.20
CA GLU A 66 5.07 -5.97 -12.71
C GLU A 66 5.24 -4.45 -12.83
N THR A 67 6.42 -3.98 -12.41
CA THR A 67 6.84 -2.59 -12.62
C THR A 67 7.29 -2.42 -14.07
N THR A 68 6.41 -1.86 -14.91
CA THR A 68 6.71 -1.66 -16.33
C THR A 68 7.43 -0.33 -16.60
N GLY A 69 8.10 -0.23 -17.76
CA GLY A 69 8.70 1.04 -18.21
C GLY A 69 7.68 2.18 -18.34
N ASN A 70 6.41 1.87 -18.65
CA ASN A 70 5.32 2.85 -18.68
C ASN A 70 5.00 3.37 -17.28
N ALA A 71 4.98 2.51 -16.27
CA ALA A 71 4.78 2.93 -14.88
C ALA A 71 5.93 3.84 -14.40
N VAL A 72 7.17 3.50 -14.74
CA VAL A 72 8.33 4.36 -14.43
C VAL A 72 8.28 5.70 -15.17
N GLY A 73 7.80 5.71 -16.43
CA GLY A 73 7.60 6.94 -17.18
C GLY A 73 6.52 7.84 -16.56
N LEU A 74 5.38 7.24 -16.19
CA LEU A 74 4.28 7.94 -15.55
C LEU A 74 4.65 8.48 -14.16
N SER A 75 5.41 7.74 -13.35
CA SER A 75 5.84 8.21 -12.03
C SER A 75 6.71 9.47 -12.13
N LYS A 76 7.63 9.51 -13.11
CA LYS A 76 8.44 10.70 -13.41
C LYS A 76 7.59 11.86 -13.87
N LEU A 77 6.56 11.62 -14.67
CA LEU A 77 5.62 12.65 -15.12
C LEU A 77 4.82 13.23 -13.95
N LEU A 78 4.32 12.39 -13.04
CA LEU A 78 3.58 12.83 -11.84
C LEU A 78 4.41 13.78 -10.98
N ILE A 79 5.71 13.50 -10.86
CA ILE A 79 6.65 14.35 -10.13
C ILE A 79 6.94 15.64 -10.91
N ALA A 80 7.23 15.54 -12.21
CA ALA A 80 7.54 16.68 -13.06
C ALA A 80 6.39 17.71 -13.12
N GLU A 81 5.15 17.22 -13.18
CA GLU A 81 3.93 18.03 -13.16
C GLU A 81 3.53 18.49 -11.75
N LYS A 82 4.34 18.19 -10.73
CA LYS A 82 4.11 18.55 -9.32
C LYS A 82 2.81 18.00 -8.74
N ALA A 83 2.26 16.94 -9.35
CA ALA A 83 1.13 16.20 -8.78
C ALA A 83 1.57 15.46 -7.51
N ILE A 84 2.82 15.02 -7.47
CA ILE A 84 3.45 14.39 -6.30
C ILE A 84 4.77 15.11 -6.00
N PRO A 85 5.12 15.38 -4.72
CA PRO A 85 6.39 15.97 -4.36
C PRO A 85 7.58 15.12 -4.81
N GLU A 86 8.70 15.77 -5.16
CA GLU A 86 9.97 15.09 -5.47
C GLU A 86 10.51 14.25 -4.30
N THR A 87 10.06 14.51 -3.07
CA THR A 87 10.42 13.73 -1.88
C THR A 87 9.70 12.39 -1.77
N SER A 88 8.67 12.16 -2.58
CA SER A 88 7.75 11.01 -2.51
C SER A 88 7.80 10.18 -3.79
N THR A 89 9.01 9.81 -4.22
CA THR A 89 9.25 9.08 -5.47
C THR A 89 8.64 7.67 -5.47
N GLU A 90 8.71 6.97 -4.35
CA GLU A 90 8.13 5.62 -4.18
C GLU A 90 6.60 5.66 -4.28
N ASP A 91 5.95 6.64 -3.64
CA ASP A 91 4.51 6.85 -3.73
C ASP A 91 4.08 7.15 -5.17
N ALA A 92 4.86 7.96 -5.90
CA ALA A 92 4.61 8.22 -7.31
C ALA A 92 4.70 6.96 -8.16
N LEU A 93 5.61 6.04 -7.82
CA LEU A 93 5.74 4.77 -8.51
C LEU A 93 4.59 3.81 -8.18
N HIS A 94 4.16 3.72 -6.92
CA HIS A 94 2.96 2.94 -6.54
C HIS A 94 1.71 3.39 -7.30
N ILE A 95 1.46 4.70 -7.35
CA ILE A 95 0.33 5.29 -8.09
C ILE A 95 0.45 5.00 -9.58
N ALA A 96 1.66 5.14 -10.14
CA ALA A 96 1.87 4.91 -11.56
C ALA A 96 1.70 3.44 -11.97
N ILE A 97 2.14 2.49 -11.13
CA ILE A 97 1.90 1.05 -11.35
C ILE A 97 0.40 0.78 -11.33
N ALA A 98 -0.32 1.31 -10.32
CA ALA A 98 -1.77 1.18 -10.23
C ALA A 98 -2.48 1.66 -11.50
N ALA A 99 -2.13 2.87 -11.94
CA ALA A 99 -2.78 3.54 -13.05
C ALA A 99 -2.50 2.84 -14.39
N VAL A 100 -1.26 2.42 -14.63
CA VAL A 100 -0.87 1.74 -15.88
C VAL A 100 -1.48 0.35 -15.98
N GLN A 101 -1.61 -0.35 -14.85
CA GLN A 101 -2.20 -1.70 -14.80
C GLN A 101 -3.74 -1.67 -14.70
N GLY A 102 -4.36 -0.48 -14.70
CA GLY A 102 -5.82 -0.32 -14.71
C GLY A 102 -6.50 -0.70 -13.40
N MET A 103 -5.85 -0.48 -12.27
CA MET A 103 -6.44 -0.70 -10.95
C MET A 103 -7.51 0.36 -10.65
N ASP A 104 -8.69 -0.06 -10.19
CA ASP A 104 -9.80 0.85 -9.87
C ASP A 104 -9.60 1.57 -8.54
N PHE A 105 -8.89 0.92 -7.60
CA PHE A 105 -8.74 1.39 -6.23
C PHE A 105 -7.29 1.26 -5.76
N LEU A 106 -6.87 2.22 -4.94
CA LEU A 106 -5.58 2.19 -4.24
C LEU A 106 -5.86 2.27 -2.74
N LEU A 107 -5.55 1.21 -2.00
CA LEU A 107 -5.66 1.19 -0.55
C LEU A 107 -4.35 1.73 0.04
N THR A 108 -4.42 2.90 0.67
CA THR A 108 -3.27 3.53 1.31
C THR A 108 -3.63 4.17 2.66
N TRP A 109 -2.69 4.20 3.61
CA TRP A 109 -2.79 5.03 4.82
C TRP A 109 -2.40 6.51 4.58
N GLY A 110 -1.94 6.86 3.38
CA GLY A 110 -1.42 8.18 2.98
C GLY A 110 0.09 8.17 2.71
N PHE A 111 0.64 9.27 2.16
CA PHE A 111 2.05 9.50 1.75
C PHE A 111 3.12 9.39 2.87
N TYR A 112 2.77 8.83 4.01
CA TYR A 112 3.66 8.61 5.14
C TYR A 112 3.75 7.12 5.38
N ASN A 113 4.75 6.50 4.74
CA ASN A 113 5.02 5.09 4.80
C ASN A 113 5.03 4.56 6.24
N PHE A 114 3.99 3.80 6.60
CA PHE A 114 3.99 2.71 7.58
C PHE A 114 2.76 1.82 7.32
N VAL A 115 2.95 0.79 6.49
CA VAL A 115 2.09 -0.40 6.30
C VAL A 115 0.62 -0.12 5.95
N CYS A 116 0.36 0.18 4.68
CA CYS A 116 -0.59 -0.50 3.76
C CYS A 116 -0.53 0.30 2.46
N ASN A 117 0.26 -0.11 1.47
CA ASN A 117 -0.07 0.15 0.07
C ASN A 117 -0.58 -1.19 -0.46
N PHE A 118 -1.90 -1.35 -0.61
CA PHE A 118 -2.47 -2.51 -1.29
C PHE A 118 -3.17 -2.00 -2.55
N LEU A 119 -2.84 -2.59 -3.69
CA LEU A 119 -3.48 -2.26 -4.96
C LEU A 119 -4.76 -3.08 -5.05
N LEU A 120 -5.90 -2.40 -5.23
CA LEU A 120 -7.23 -3.00 -5.22
C LEU A 120 -7.82 -2.97 -6.63
N PHE A 121 -8.28 -4.13 -7.11
CA PHE A 121 -9.07 -4.23 -8.33
C PHE A 121 -10.51 -4.61 -7.98
N HIS A 122 -11.48 -4.01 -8.66
CA HIS A 122 -12.88 -4.43 -8.59
C HIS A 122 -13.41 -4.77 -9.98
N ARG A 123 -13.40 -6.06 -10.32
CA ARG A 123 -14.29 -6.56 -11.37
C ARG A 123 -15.62 -6.93 -10.75
N PHE A 124 -16.66 -6.19 -11.14
CA PHE A 124 -18.07 -6.49 -10.87
C PHE A 124 -18.30 -8.00 -11.12
N GLN A 125 -18.58 -8.79 -10.07
CA GLN A 125 -19.36 -10.01 -10.28
C GLN A 125 -20.81 -9.55 -10.35
N PRO A 126 -21.51 -9.73 -11.49
CA PRO A 126 -22.95 -9.60 -11.47
C PRO A 126 -23.44 -10.66 -10.48
N VAL A 127 -24.10 -10.21 -9.42
CA VAL A 127 -24.97 -11.09 -8.65
C VAL A 127 -26.03 -11.53 -9.65
N MET A 128 -25.91 -12.76 -10.17
CA MET A 128 -27.02 -13.38 -10.87
C MET A 128 -28.05 -13.76 -9.81
N GLU A 129 -29.03 -12.89 -9.61
CA GLU A 129 -30.40 -13.28 -9.27
C GLU A 129 -31.25 -13.30 -10.53
#